data_AF-A0A5Q2N1K4-F1
#
_entry.id   AF-A0A5Q2N1K4-F1
#
_cell.length_a   1.000
_cell.length_b   1.000
_cell.length_c   1.000
_cell.angle_alpha   90.00
_cell.angle_beta   90.00
_cell.angle_gamma   90.00
#
_symmetry.space_group_name_H-M   'P 1'
#
loop_
_entity.id
_entity.type
_entity.pdbx_description
1 polymer ?
#
loop_
_entity_poly.entity_id
_entity_poly.type
_entity_poly.pdbx_seq_one_letter_code
_entity_poly.pdbx_strand_id
1 'polypeptide(L)'
;MKKFIMMILLTILVAFGVSACNDVQSDNGTYVDTEKTTDKANYDRVRAYMEVECREAFSPYYELLDFQTSDYQEEVVNGRVEATFSYKLIHKNYDKNPDTVGYIKEAKDRENNNYQQMYDEYLQPREMNFHLKVVIDENDAITLYSNISPKGIEWEETKMDDFIMK
;
A
#
# COMPACT_ATOMS: atom_id res chain seq x y z
N MET A 1 -51.61 5.98 -0.19
CA MET A 1 -51.93 4.99 0.87
C MET A 1 -52.26 3.66 0.21
N LYS A 2 -51.29 2.74 0.15
CA LYS A 2 -51.44 1.40 -0.43
C LYS A 2 -51.77 0.41 0.70
N LYS A 3 -52.71 -0.49 0.41
CA LYS A 3 -53.41 -1.37 1.35
C LYS A 3 -52.46 -2.38 2.00
N PHE A 4 -52.47 -2.43 3.34
CA PHE A 4 -51.79 -3.46 4.11
C PHE A 4 -52.66 -4.72 4.21
N ILE A 5 -52.02 -5.86 3.95
CA ILE A 5 -52.63 -7.19 3.90
C ILE A 5 -52.72 -7.76 5.32
N MET A 6 -53.93 -8.24 5.58
CA MET A 6 -54.49 -9.08 6.63
C MET A 6 -53.51 -9.99 7.39
N MET A 7 -53.44 -9.77 8.70
CA MET A 7 -52.78 -10.60 9.71
C MET A 7 -53.72 -11.73 10.12
N ILE A 8 -53.34 -12.99 9.92
CA ILE A 8 -54.08 -14.15 10.45
C ILE A 8 -53.33 -14.70 11.65
N LEU A 9 -53.98 -14.58 12.80
CA LEU A 9 -53.64 -15.15 14.09
C LEU A 9 -54.09 -16.63 14.09
N LEU A 10 -53.18 -17.56 14.37
CA LEU A 10 -53.54 -18.94 14.71
C LEU A 10 -52.80 -19.35 15.98
N THR A 11 -53.56 -19.42 17.06
CA THR A 11 -53.18 -19.96 18.37
C THR A 11 -53.37 -21.48 18.39
N ILE A 12 -52.79 -22.13 19.42
CA ILE A 12 -53.05 -23.48 19.97
C ILE A 12 -51.97 -24.53 19.57
N LEU A 13 -51.39 -25.39 20.42
CA LEU A 13 -51.54 -25.80 21.84
C LEU A 13 -50.16 -26.28 22.34
N VAL A 14 -49.86 -26.09 23.63
CA VAL A 14 -48.66 -26.63 24.29
C VAL A 14 -48.96 -28.05 24.80
N ALA A 15 -48.09 -29.01 24.50
CA ALA A 15 -48.02 -30.28 25.23
C ALA A 15 -46.57 -30.52 25.68
N PHE A 16 -46.36 -30.49 26.99
CA PHE A 16 -45.10 -30.86 27.63
C PHE A 16 -44.98 -32.39 27.69
N GLY A 17 -43.89 -32.92 27.16
CA GLY A 17 -43.40 -34.26 27.44
C GLY A 17 -41.89 -34.17 27.65
N VAL A 18 -41.44 -34.28 28.90
CA VAL A 18 -40.02 -34.31 29.28
C VAL A 18 -39.54 -35.76 29.24
N SER A 19 -38.56 -36.06 28.39
CA SER A 19 -37.57 -37.10 28.68
C SER A 19 -36.30 -36.92 27.82
N ALA A 20 -35.20 -36.59 28.51
CA ALA A 20 -33.80 -36.93 28.25
C ALA A 20 -33.16 -36.72 26.86
N CYS A 21 -32.33 -35.67 26.79
CA CYS A 21 -30.96 -35.58 26.25
C CYS A 21 -30.65 -36.17 24.85
N ASN A 22 -30.50 -35.33 23.82
CA ASN A 22 -29.27 -34.57 23.49
C ASN A 22 -29.45 -33.77 22.18
N ASP A 23 -28.67 -32.69 22.06
CA ASP A 23 -28.91 -31.47 21.29
C ASP A 23 -29.09 -31.57 19.77
N VAL A 24 -30.14 -30.86 19.34
CA VAL A 24 -30.24 -29.84 18.27
C VAL A 24 -29.62 -30.11 16.88
N GLN A 25 -30.58 -30.28 15.97
CA GLN A 25 -30.56 -30.09 14.53
C GLN A 25 -30.55 -28.60 14.13
N SER A 26 -29.76 -28.20 13.14
CA SER A 26 -30.07 -27.12 12.17
C SER A 26 -28.99 -27.14 11.09
N ASP A 27 -29.24 -27.72 9.92
CA ASP A 27 -29.85 -27.09 8.75
C ASP A 27 -29.12 -25.82 8.25
N ASN A 28 -28.65 -25.99 7.03
CA ASN A 28 -28.07 -25.09 6.03
C ASN A 28 -28.01 -23.59 6.32
N GLY A 29 -26.77 -23.10 6.37
CA GLY A 29 -26.41 -21.74 6.01
C GLY A 29 -25.00 -21.75 5.43
N THR A 30 -24.87 -21.97 4.12
CA THR A 30 -23.61 -21.72 3.40
C THR A 30 -23.41 -20.20 3.36
N TYR A 31 -22.77 -19.65 4.39
CA TYR A 31 -22.17 -18.32 4.33
C TYR A 31 -20.96 -18.43 3.39
N VAL A 32 -21.14 -17.99 2.15
CA VAL A 32 -20.02 -17.74 1.26
C VAL A 32 -19.37 -16.45 1.74
N ASP A 33 -18.37 -16.59 2.60
CA ASP A 33 -17.44 -15.51 2.96
C ASP A 33 -16.63 -15.17 1.70
N THR A 34 -17.10 -14.17 0.96
CA THR A 34 -16.47 -13.67 -0.27
C THR A 34 -16.05 -12.21 -0.08
N GLU A 35 -15.63 -11.80 1.11
CA GLU A 35 -15.34 -10.38 1.38
C GLU A 35 -14.02 -10.14 2.13
N LYS A 36 -13.11 -11.12 2.18
CA LYS A 36 -11.82 -10.96 2.88
C LYS A 36 -10.56 -11.47 2.19
N THR A 37 -10.70 -12.07 1.01
CA THR A 37 -9.57 -12.65 0.26
C THR A 37 -9.06 -11.74 -0.85
N THR A 38 -9.90 -10.83 -1.38
CA THR A 38 -9.57 -9.92 -2.48
C THR A 38 -8.58 -8.82 -2.04
N ASP A 39 -8.81 -8.19 -0.87
CA ASP A 39 -7.98 -7.09 -0.36
C ASP A 39 -6.50 -7.48 -0.19
N LYS A 40 -6.24 -8.71 0.28
CA LYS A 40 -4.86 -9.18 0.48
C LYS A 40 -4.15 -9.44 -0.84
N ALA A 41 -4.86 -9.96 -1.84
CA ALA A 41 -4.27 -10.28 -3.13
C ALA A 41 -3.84 -9.00 -3.88
N ASN A 42 -4.69 -7.97 -3.87
CA ASN A 42 -4.37 -6.68 -4.48
C ASN A 42 -3.22 -5.98 -3.74
N TYR A 43 -3.26 -5.95 -2.41
CA TYR A 43 -2.16 -5.40 -1.61
C TYR A 43 -0.80 -6.06 -1.93
N ASP A 44 -0.73 -7.39 -1.91
CA ASP A 44 0.51 -8.13 -2.18
C ASP A 44 1.03 -7.84 -3.60
N ARG A 45 0.11 -7.71 -4.56
CA ARG A 45 0.42 -7.37 -5.95
C ARG A 45 0.96 -5.95 -6.09
N VAL A 46 0.29 -4.97 -5.48
CA VAL A 46 0.75 -3.57 -5.49
C VAL A 46 2.13 -3.48 -4.85
N ARG A 47 2.35 -4.15 -3.71
CA ARG A 47 3.66 -4.21 -3.06
C ARG A 47 4.74 -4.80 -3.96
N ALA A 48 4.47 -5.92 -4.62
CA ALA A 48 5.41 -6.55 -5.54
C ALA A 48 5.74 -5.66 -6.74
N TYR A 49 4.72 -5.03 -7.35
CA TYR A 49 4.87 -4.06 -8.42
C TYR A 49 5.77 -2.90 -8.00
N MET A 50 5.48 -2.27 -6.86
CA MET A 50 6.24 -1.13 -6.36
C MET A 50 7.71 -1.47 -6.06
N GLU A 51 7.97 -2.67 -5.52
CA GLU A 51 9.35 -3.11 -5.28
C GLU A 51 10.13 -3.24 -6.59
N VAL A 52 9.52 -3.82 -7.64
CA VAL A 52 10.15 -3.94 -8.97
C VAL A 52 10.43 -2.55 -9.57
N GLU A 53 9.43 -1.69 -9.64
CA GLU A 53 9.55 -0.33 -10.21
C GLU A 53 10.64 0.48 -9.48
N CYS A 54 10.70 0.40 -8.14
CA CYS A 54 11.72 1.09 -7.37
C CYS A 54 13.12 0.51 -7.60
N ARG A 55 13.25 -0.81 -7.71
CA ARG A 55 14.54 -1.44 -8.01
C ARG A 55 15.04 -1.03 -9.39
N GLU A 56 14.19 -1.04 -10.39
CA GLU A 56 14.55 -0.63 -11.75
C GLU A 56 14.98 0.83 -11.81
N ALA A 57 14.25 1.73 -11.16
CA ALA A 57 14.57 3.16 -11.16
C ALA A 57 15.80 3.52 -10.32
N PHE A 58 15.88 3.05 -9.06
CA PHE A 58 16.83 3.60 -8.08
C PHE A 58 18.08 2.76 -7.84
N SER A 59 18.08 1.47 -8.18
CA SER A 59 19.26 0.63 -7.99
C SER A 59 20.51 1.07 -8.76
N PRO A 60 20.44 1.77 -9.91
CA PRO A 60 21.66 2.32 -10.53
C PRO A 60 22.39 3.36 -9.65
N TYR A 61 21.70 3.97 -8.68
CA TYR A 61 22.20 5.10 -7.90
C TYR A 61 22.43 4.77 -6.43
N TYR A 62 21.64 3.85 -5.87
CA TYR A 62 21.60 3.57 -4.43
C TYR A 62 21.56 2.08 -4.12
N GLU A 63 22.07 1.73 -2.94
CA GLU A 63 21.75 0.46 -2.31
C GLU A 63 20.37 0.58 -1.64
N LEU A 64 19.41 -0.23 -2.09
CA LEU A 64 18.03 -0.22 -1.59
C LEU A 64 17.90 -1.22 -0.44
N LEU A 65 17.53 -0.74 0.74
CA LEU A 65 17.58 -1.49 1.99
C LEU A 65 16.22 -2.05 2.41
N ASP A 66 15.15 -1.26 2.24
CA ASP A 66 13.80 -1.67 2.66
C ASP A 66 12.71 -0.92 1.87
N PHE A 67 11.55 -1.56 1.75
CA PHE A 67 10.38 -1.09 1.00
C PHE A 67 9.14 -1.23 1.88
N GLN A 68 8.54 -0.11 2.25
CA GLN A 68 7.44 -0.05 3.20
C GLN A 68 6.22 0.61 2.59
N THR A 69 5.06 -0.03 2.75
CA THR A 69 3.75 0.52 2.37
C THR A 69 2.93 0.74 3.63
N SER A 70 2.38 1.94 3.79
CA SER A 70 1.46 2.28 4.88
C SER A 70 0.22 2.98 4.34
N ASP A 71 -0.81 3.10 5.18
CA ASP A 71 -2.04 3.84 4.88
C ASP A 71 -2.74 3.37 3.60
N TYR A 72 -2.65 2.07 3.31
CA TYR A 72 -3.26 1.47 2.12
C TYR A 72 -4.78 1.54 2.21
N GLN A 73 -5.40 2.20 1.23
CA GLN A 73 -6.83 2.30 1.07
C GLN A 73 -7.20 1.88 -0.34
N GLU A 74 -8.20 1.03 -0.47
CA GLU A 74 -8.63 0.47 -1.75
C GLU A 74 -10.12 0.73 -1.97
N GLU A 75 -10.47 1.07 -3.20
CA GLU A 75 -11.85 1.18 -3.65
C GLU A 75 -12.01 0.62 -5.07
N VAL A 76 -13.22 0.17 -5.40
CA VAL A 76 -13.55 -0.27 -6.76
C VAL A 76 -14.34 0.83 -7.46
N VAL A 77 -13.75 1.40 -8.51
CA VAL A 77 -14.33 2.51 -9.28
C VAL A 77 -14.52 2.06 -10.72
N ASN A 78 -15.78 1.96 -11.15
CA ASN A 78 -16.16 1.51 -12.50
C ASN A 78 -15.52 0.16 -12.88
N GLY A 79 -15.47 -0.79 -11.94
CA GLY A 79 -14.91 -2.13 -12.16
C GLY A 79 -13.38 -2.20 -12.13
N ARG A 80 -12.68 -1.11 -11.83
CA ARG A 80 -11.23 -1.05 -11.64
C ARG A 80 -10.89 -0.90 -10.17
N VAL A 81 -9.78 -1.48 -9.74
CA VAL A 81 -9.29 -1.32 -8.37
C VAL A 81 -8.42 -0.07 -8.34
N GLU A 82 -8.77 0.90 -7.50
CA GLU A 82 -7.93 2.06 -7.21
C GLU A 82 -7.42 1.95 -5.76
N ALA A 83 -6.11 1.97 -5.59
CA ALA A 83 -5.46 1.90 -4.28
C ALA A 83 -4.59 3.12 -4.03
N THR A 84 -4.83 3.85 -2.95
CA THR A 84 -3.98 4.95 -2.48
C THR A 84 -3.16 4.50 -1.28
N PHE A 85 -1.91 4.96 -1.19
CA PHE A 85 -1.02 4.56 -0.11
C PHE A 85 0.16 5.52 0.05
N SER A 86 0.74 5.50 1.24
CA SER A 86 2.06 6.05 1.52
C SER A 86 3.11 4.99 1.23
N TYR A 87 4.19 5.38 0.53
CA TYR A 87 5.30 4.49 0.22
C TYR A 87 6.61 5.06 0.72
N LYS A 88 7.38 4.25 1.44
CA LYS A 88 8.70 4.63 1.96
C LYS A 88 9.76 3.66 1.44
N LEU A 89 10.76 4.21 0.77
CA LEU A 89 11.97 3.52 0.33
C LEU A 89 13.13 3.91 1.24
N ILE A 90 13.73 2.93 1.93
CA ILE A 90 14.96 3.13 2.69
C ILE A 90 16.14 2.80 1.79
N HIS A 91 17.08 3.73 1.64
CA HIS A 91 18.22 3.57 0.75
C HIS A 91 19.49 4.19 1.34
N LYS A 92 20.66 3.80 0.86
CA LYS A 92 21.93 4.49 1.14
C LYS A 92 22.76 4.62 -0.13
N ASN A 93 23.77 5.47 -0.10
CA ASN A 93 24.80 5.46 -1.15
C ASN A 93 25.55 4.13 -1.12
N TYR A 94 25.99 3.66 -2.28
CA TYR A 94 26.91 2.53 -2.36
C TYR A 94 28.18 2.77 -1.54
N ASP A 95 28.67 1.70 -0.90
CA ASP A 95 29.85 1.74 -0.04
C ASP A 95 31.10 2.15 -0.84
N LYS A 96 31.40 3.44 -0.79
CA LYS A 96 32.60 4.05 -1.37
C LYS A 96 33.20 5.04 -0.39
N ASN A 97 34.51 5.20 -0.45
CA ASN A 97 35.21 6.16 0.42
C ASN A 97 34.65 7.58 0.19
N PRO A 98 34.05 8.23 1.22
CA PRO A 98 33.49 9.57 1.07
C PRO A 98 34.50 10.61 0.58
N ASP A 99 35.80 10.45 0.88
CA ASP A 99 36.88 11.34 0.39
C ASP A 99 37.07 11.31 -1.14
N THR A 100 36.45 10.34 -1.83
CA THR A 100 36.46 10.27 -3.30
C THR A 100 35.29 11.05 -3.93
N VAL A 101 34.34 11.51 -3.10
CA VAL A 101 33.18 12.27 -3.54
C VAL A 101 33.58 13.73 -3.67
N GLY A 102 33.36 14.33 -4.84
CA GLY A 102 33.89 15.65 -5.19
C GLY A 102 33.61 16.75 -4.15
N TYR A 103 32.35 16.89 -3.72
CA TYR A 103 31.98 17.93 -2.74
C TYR A 103 32.53 17.67 -1.33
N ILE A 104 32.67 16.40 -0.93
CA ILE A 104 33.24 16.03 0.38
C ILE A 104 34.76 16.27 0.37
N LYS A 105 35.42 15.90 -0.73
CA LYS A 105 36.84 16.17 -0.94
C LYS A 105 37.13 17.67 -0.93
N GLU A 106 36.33 18.46 -1.64
CA GLU A 106 36.47 19.93 -1.65
C GLU A 106 36.25 20.53 -0.25
N ALA A 107 35.28 20.01 0.51
CA ALA A 107 35.06 20.43 1.90
C ALA A 107 36.26 20.12 2.79
N LYS A 108 36.89 18.95 2.61
CA LYS A 108 38.12 18.56 3.31
C LYS A 108 39.28 19.50 2.97
N ASP A 109 39.52 19.73 1.67
CA ASP A 109 40.64 20.52 1.16
C ASP A 109 40.52 22.01 1.57
N ARG A 110 39.29 22.50 1.83
CA ARG A 110 39.02 23.86 2.29
C ARG A 110 38.89 24.00 3.81
N GLU A 111 39.20 22.96 4.58
CA GLU A 111 39.02 22.95 6.04
C GLU A 111 37.61 23.38 6.46
N ASN A 112 36.59 22.94 5.70
CA ASN A 112 35.21 23.29 5.98
C ASN A 112 34.77 22.62 7.29
N ASN A 113 34.22 23.41 8.22
CA ASN A 113 33.73 22.93 9.52
C ASN A 113 32.68 21.81 9.41
N ASN A 114 31.97 21.72 8.27
CA ASN A 114 30.95 20.70 8.03
C ASN A 114 31.50 19.42 7.38
N TYR A 115 32.80 19.33 7.08
CA TYR A 115 33.41 18.16 6.43
C TYR A 115 33.07 16.85 7.14
N GLN A 116 33.23 16.81 8.47
CA GLN A 116 32.99 15.59 9.24
C GLN A 116 31.53 15.14 9.15
N GLN A 117 30.60 16.09 9.23
CA GLN A 117 29.17 15.79 9.05
C GLN A 117 28.90 15.22 7.65
N MET A 118 29.42 15.85 6.60
CA MET A 118 29.24 15.36 5.22
C MET A 118 29.84 13.96 5.02
N TYR A 119 30.98 13.69 5.66
CA TYR A 119 31.63 12.38 5.64
C TYR A 119 30.76 11.32 6.32
N ASP A 120 30.29 11.60 7.54
CA ASP A 120 29.51 10.66 8.35
C ASP A 120 28.13 10.38 7.73
N GLU A 121 27.46 11.41 7.20
CA GLU A 121 26.14 11.30 6.57
C GLU A 121 26.18 10.64 5.18
N TYR A 122 27.36 10.46 4.59
CA TYR A 122 27.47 9.97 3.21
C TYR A 122 26.92 8.56 3.05
N LEU A 123 27.20 7.66 4.00
CA LEU A 123 26.77 6.27 3.97
C LEU A 123 25.57 5.97 4.87
N GLN A 124 25.02 6.98 5.55
CA GLN A 124 23.85 6.79 6.39
C GLN A 124 22.61 6.47 5.54
N PRO A 125 21.77 5.50 5.97
CA PRO A 125 20.46 5.28 5.39
C PRO A 125 19.58 6.54 5.40
N ARG A 126 18.83 6.73 4.33
CA ARG A 126 17.90 7.83 4.11
C ARG A 126 16.56 7.29 3.64
N GLU A 127 15.52 8.11 3.80
CA GLU A 127 14.15 7.77 3.41
C GLU A 127 13.73 8.59 2.18
N MET A 128 13.16 7.93 1.18
CA MET A 128 12.34 8.57 0.15
C MET A 128 10.87 8.24 0.43
N ASN A 129 10.04 9.26 0.57
CA ASN A 129 8.64 9.12 0.93
C ASN A 129 7.76 9.61 -0.24
N PHE A 130 6.76 8.82 -0.59
CA PHE A 130 5.85 9.07 -1.70
C PHE A 130 4.40 8.92 -1.25
N HIS A 131 3.50 9.69 -1.85
CA HIS A 131 2.07 9.47 -1.75
C HIS A 131 1.54 9.13 -3.13
N LEU A 132 1.10 7.88 -3.28
CA LEU A 132 0.89 7.25 -4.58
C LEU A 132 -0.52 6.71 -4.70
N LYS A 133 -0.95 6.55 -5.95
CA LYS A 133 -2.14 5.80 -6.31
C LYS A 133 -1.79 4.79 -7.39
N VAL A 134 -2.32 3.58 -7.26
CA VAL A 134 -2.28 2.55 -8.29
C VAL A 134 -3.70 2.30 -8.79
N VAL A 135 -3.84 2.16 -10.11
CA VAL A 135 -5.07 1.67 -10.74
C VAL A 135 -4.78 0.34 -11.40
N ILE A 136 -5.57 -0.69 -11.05
CA ILE A 136 -5.53 -2.01 -11.68
C ILE A 136 -6.77 -2.15 -12.56
N ASP A 137 -6.55 -2.36 -13.86
CA ASP A 137 -7.64 -2.51 -14.82
C ASP A 137 -8.19 -3.94 -14.91
N GLU A 138 -9.22 -4.13 -15.75
CA GLU A 138 -9.86 -5.42 -16.00
C GLU A 138 -8.94 -6.48 -16.63
N ASN A 139 -7.83 -6.05 -17.24
CA ASN A 139 -6.80 -6.90 -17.83
C ASN A 139 -5.60 -7.06 -16.89
N ASP A 140 -5.77 -6.74 -15.61
CA ASP A 140 -4.73 -6.92 -14.61
C ASP A 140 -3.50 -5.98 -14.88
N ALA A 141 -3.64 -4.96 -15.72
CA ALA A 141 -2.59 -3.97 -15.95
C ALA A 141 -2.57 -2.94 -14.81
N ILE A 142 -1.36 -2.58 -14.37
CA ILE A 142 -1.13 -1.65 -13.27
C ILE A 142 -0.62 -0.32 -13.83
N THR A 143 -1.28 0.78 -13.46
CA THR A 143 -0.81 2.14 -13.76
C THR A 143 -0.56 2.90 -12.46
N LEU A 144 0.60 3.56 -12.37
CA LEU A 144 1.02 4.34 -11.20
C LEU A 144 0.74 5.83 -11.39
N TYR A 145 0.29 6.47 -10.32
CA TYR A 145 0.03 7.89 -10.24
C TYR A 145 0.67 8.50 -8.98
N SER A 146 1.05 9.77 -9.06
CA SER A 146 1.49 10.56 -7.91
C SER A 146 0.60 11.78 -7.71
N ASN A 147 0.52 12.26 -6.47
CA ASN A 147 -0.17 13.50 -6.17
C ASN A 147 0.74 14.70 -6.46
N ILE A 148 0.44 15.45 -7.52
CA ILE A 148 1.22 16.63 -7.92
C ILE A 148 0.77 17.92 -7.22
N SER A 149 -0.38 17.90 -6.54
CA SER A 149 -0.92 19.11 -5.93
C SER A 149 -0.34 19.36 -4.53
N PRO A 150 0.17 20.58 -4.25
CA PRO A 150 0.61 20.96 -2.90
C PRO A 150 -0.56 21.11 -1.92
N LYS A 151 -1.80 21.25 -2.42
CA LYS A 151 -3.03 21.33 -1.62
C LYS A 151 -4.16 20.58 -2.29
N GLY A 152 -4.64 19.54 -1.62
CA GLY A 152 -5.67 18.66 -2.17
C GLY A 152 -5.05 17.48 -2.91
N ILE A 153 -5.82 16.92 -3.84
CA ILE A 153 -5.45 15.71 -4.56
C ILE A 153 -5.60 15.98 -6.06
N GLU A 154 -4.50 15.83 -6.79
CA GLU A 154 -4.45 15.82 -8.24
C GLU A 154 -3.51 14.70 -8.66
N TRP A 155 -4.09 13.63 -9.18
CA TRP A 155 -3.35 12.44 -9.59
C TRP A 155 -2.85 12.58 -11.02
N GLU A 156 -1.55 12.49 -11.21
CA GLU A 156 -0.91 12.44 -12.52
C GLU A 156 -0.18 11.11 -12.69
N GLU A 157 -0.29 10.49 -13.87
CA GLU A 157 0.39 9.24 -14.20
C GLU A 157 1.91 9.45 -14.12
N THR A 158 2.63 8.49 -13.56
CA THR A 158 4.08 8.62 -13.33
C THR A 158 4.77 7.27 -13.35
N LYS A 159 6.10 7.31 -13.41
CA LYS A 159 7.02 6.19 -13.19
C LYS A 159 7.97 6.53 -12.07
N MET A 160 8.54 5.51 -11.42
CA MET A 160 9.52 5.78 -10.35
C MET A 160 10.77 6.52 -10.83
N ASP A 161 11.14 6.39 -12.13
CA ASP A 161 12.24 7.16 -12.76
C ASP A 161 11.96 8.67 -12.84
N ASP A 162 10.68 9.10 -12.80
CA ASP A 162 10.34 10.53 -12.87
C ASP A 162 10.77 11.29 -11.60
N PHE A 163 11.01 10.58 -10.49
CA PHE A 163 11.50 11.15 -9.23
C PHE A 163 13.03 11.31 -9.18
N ILE A 164 13.73 10.95 -10.25
CA ILE A 164 15.18 11.08 -10.34
C ILE A 164 15.52 12.38 -11.05
N MET A 165 16.31 13.24 -10.38
CA MET A 165 16.85 14.44 -11.01
C MET A 165 17.84 14.06 -12.11
N LYS A 166 17.56 14.53 -13.34
CA LYS A 166 18.38 14.31 -14.54
C LYS A 166 19.36 15.45 -14.79
#